data_AF-A0A8X8X4K0-F1
#
_entry.id   AF-A0A8X8X4K0-F1
#
_cell.length_a   1.000
_cell.length_b   1.000
_cell.length_c   1.000
_cell.angle_alpha   90.00
_cell.angle_beta   90.00
_cell.angle_gamma   90.00
#
_symmetry.space_group_name_H-M   'P 1'
#
loop_
_entity.id
_entity.type
_entity.pdbx_description
1 polymer ?
#
loop_
_entity_poly.entity_id
_entity_poly.type
_entity_poly.pdbx_seq_one_letter_code
_entity_poly.pdbx_strand_id
1 'polypeptide(L)'
;MVESGKARASKKGRKGRNCGIGNEIWKDFPEDLFEGVLARVPIATFFRFRSVCRKWNSLLTSQSFTQQYGEVKHAKPWFYGITNESEYTRTGAVYDPSSNKWRHPTLPAFPTKMSLFPVASAGGLICFADYSHRSFYVCNPLTRSFKELPARCGKPEWPRIAVGMTQMQNGGYKILCVGSEGDFQVLDSANNSWISPGSMPPSIKLPLALRAFMCEAVSIEGRLYFMQSGPDRLLSYEVNTGMWRQYIVPNPPHMSLRGHTVAESEGRIMLVGLLKENAASCVCIWELEMTTLLWNEVDRMPNKLCLEFHGKKNVTMSCLGNKALLMLSLATSHMNRLFTYHLSTREWRKLHTRTQFCNKRGISRNTVGWSYEDDDVHGYPLKEGNIIQSNSGSALKRDKYEPMVQLRLVANLLWGKTY
;
A
#
# COMPACT_ATOMS: atom_id res chain seq x y z
N MET A 1 -62.82 -7.69 26.73
CA MET A 1 -63.31 -8.76 25.83
C MET A 1 -63.34 -8.20 24.40
N VAL A 2 -63.14 -9.08 23.41
CA VAL A 2 -63.58 -9.03 21.99
C VAL A 2 -64.07 -7.68 21.39
N GLU A 3 -63.35 -7.21 20.35
CA GLU A 3 -63.77 -6.74 18.99
C GLU A 3 -65.18 -6.10 18.74
N SER A 4 -65.42 -5.14 17.82
CA SER A 4 -64.65 -4.36 16.81
C SER A 4 -65.43 -3.03 16.52
N GLY A 5 -65.31 -2.21 15.44
CA GLY A 5 -64.56 -2.24 14.16
C GLY A 5 -65.14 -1.24 13.12
N LYS A 6 -64.45 -1.02 11.97
CA LYS A 6 -64.83 -0.15 10.80
C LYS A 6 -64.87 1.38 11.09
N ALA A 7 -64.65 2.31 10.15
CA ALA A 7 -64.09 2.29 8.77
C ALA A 7 -63.45 3.66 8.39
N ARG A 8 -62.85 3.78 7.19
CA ARG A 8 -62.07 4.93 6.68
C ARG A 8 -62.90 6.21 6.40
N ALA A 9 -62.23 7.36 6.54
CA ALA A 9 -62.57 8.60 5.83
C ALA A 9 -61.52 8.90 4.74
N SER A 10 -61.93 9.57 3.65
CA SER A 10 -61.06 9.95 2.52
C SER A 10 -60.84 11.47 2.47
N LYS A 11 -59.65 11.92 2.10
CA LYS A 11 -59.38 13.33 1.72
C LYS A 11 -58.54 13.40 0.44
N LYS A 12 -58.94 14.31 -0.46
CA LYS A 12 -58.37 14.49 -1.80
C LYS A 12 -56.94 15.05 -1.73
N GLY A 13 -56.08 14.60 -2.63
CA GLY A 13 -54.69 15.06 -2.73
C GLY A 13 -54.54 16.46 -3.35
N ARG A 14 -53.40 17.11 -3.08
CA ARG A 14 -53.01 18.40 -3.67
C ARG A 14 -51.78 18.17 -4.55
N LYS A 15 -51.96 18.15 -5.88
CA LYS A 15 -50.90 17.83 -6.85
C LYS A 15 -49.92 19.00 -6.98
N GLY A 16 -48.79 18.95 -6.27
CA GLY A 16 -47.67 19.86 -6.52
C GLY A 16 -47.05 19.60 -7.89
N ARG A 17 -46.89 20.63 -8.71
CA ARG A 17 -46.13 20.55 -9.98
C ARG A 17 -44.64 20.50 -9.66
N ASN A 18 -44.05 19.31 -9.63
CA ASN A 18 -42.61 19.16 -9.62
C ASN A 18 -42.09 19.33 -11.06
N CYS A 19 -41.34 20.40 -11.33
CA CYS A 19 -40.84 20.69 -12.69
C CYS A 19 -39.71 19.71 -13.05
N GLY A 20 -39.97 18.80 -14.00
CA GLY A 20 -39.15 17.62 -14.30
C GLY A 20 -37.83 17.86 -15.05
N ILE A 21 -37.17 19.00 -14.82
CA ILE A 21 -35.92 19.38 -15.52
C ILE A 21 -34.76 18.40 -15.19
N GLY A 22 -34.85 17.67 -14.07
CA GLY A 22 -33.85 16.69 -13.63
C GLY A 22 -34.02 15.25 -14.13
N ASN A 23 -34.93 14.95 -15.07
CA ASN A 23 -35.17 13.57 -15.54
C ASN A 23 -34.53 13.22 -16.89
N GLU A 24 -34.48 14.16 -17.84
CA GLU A 24 -34.04 13.87 -19.21
C GLU A 24 -32.52 13.90 -19.32
N ILE A 25 -31.88 15.00 -18.87
CA ILE A 25 -30.43 15.29 -18.90
C ILE A 25 -29.55 14.12 -18.40
N TRP A 26 -30.09 13.25 -17.54
CA TRP A 26 -29.36 12.21 -16.82
C TRP A 26 -29.65 10.78 -17.28
N LYS A 27 -30.53 10.58 -18.27
CA LYS A 27 -30.64 9.30 -18.99
C LYS A 27 -29.48 9.14 -19.97
N ASP A 28 -29.09 10.26 -20.58
CA ASP A 28 -28.16 10.32 -21.71
C ASP A 28 -26.74 10.77 -21.29
N PHE A 29 -26.42 10.71 -20.00
CA PHE A 29 -25.09 11.06 -19.48
C PHE A 29 -24.06 10.01 -19.93
N PRO A 30 -23.06 10.35 -20.78
CA PRO A 30 -22.17 9.37 -21.40
C PRO A 30 -21.35 8.54 -20.41
N GLU A 31 -21.05 7.29 -20.77
CA GLU A 31 -20.23 6.40 -19.94
C GLU A 31 -18.80 6.94 -19.81
N ASP A 32 -18.26 7.53 -20.87
CA ASP A 32 -16.95 8.20 -20.90
C ASP A 32 -16.87 9.37 -19.89
N LEU A 33 -17.99 10.05 -19.61
CA LEU A 33 -18.07 11.08 -18.58
C LEU A 33 -18.26 10.48 -17.18
N PHE A 34 -18.90 9.32 -17.04
CA PHE A 34 -18.92 8.60 -15.76
C PHE A 34 -17.51 8.16 -15.38
N GLU A 35 -16.77 7.56 -16.31
CA GLU A 35 -15.36 7.20 -16.10
C GLU A 35 -14.52 8.44 -15.85
N GLY A 36 -14.73 9.54 -16.58
CA GLY A 36 -13.99 10.79 -16.41
C GLY A 36 -14.26 11.50 -15.08
N VAL A 37 -15.45 11.34 -14.51
CA VAL A 37 -15.76 11.76 -13.13
C VAL A 37 -15.07 10.82 -12.14
N LEU A 38 -15.17 9.49 -12.32
CA LEU A 38 -14.54 8.51 -11.42
C LEU A 38 -13.02 8.64 -11.38
N ALA A 39 -12.40 8.96 -12.51
CA ALA A 39 -10.98 9.28 -12.63
C ALA A 39 -10.53 10.46 -11.74
N ARG A 40 -11.47 11.27 -11.22
CA ARG A 40 -11.21 12.50 -10.46
C ARG A 40 -11.75 12.47 -9.02
N VAL A 41 -12.42 11.40 -8.59
CA VAL A 41 -12.89 11.28 -7.19
C VAL A 41 -11.84 10.58 -6.32
N PRO A 42 -11.78 10.86 -5.01
CA PRO A 42 -10.88 10.15 -4.11
C PRO A 42 -11.13 8.64 -4.15
N ILE A 43 -10.05 7.85 -4.22
CA ILE A 43 -10.05 6.37 -4.30
C ILE A 43 -10.97 5.71 -3.25
N ALA A 44 -11.13 6.34 -2.08
CA ALA A 44 -12.06 5.93 -1.02
C ALA A 44 -13.52 5.74 -1.49
N THR A 45 -13.92 6.44 -2.55
CA THR A 45 -15.23 6.36 -3.19
C THR A 45 -15.41 5.02 -3.90
N PHE A 46 -14.35 4.47 -4.52
CA PHE A 46 -14.40 3.23 -5.31
C PHE A 46 -14.87 2.04 -4.47
N PHE A 47 -14.40 1.94 -3.22
CA PHE A 47 -14.84 0.89 -2.28
C PHE A 47 -16.36 0.87 -2.04
N ARG A 48 -17.03 2.03 -2.20
CA ARG A 48 -18.48 2.19 -2.05
C ARG A 48 -19.20 2.06 -3.40
N PHE A 49 -18.59 2.59 -4.46
CA PHE A 49 -19.08 2.52 -5.84
C PHE A 49 -19.23 1.06 -6.33
N ARG A 50 -18.26 0.18 -6.01
CA ARG A 50 -18.33 -1.27 -6.26
C ARG A 50 -19.52 -1.97 -5.60
N SER A 51 -20.14 -1.38 -4.58
CA SER A 51 -21.31 -1.94 -3.89
C SER A 51 -22.65 -1.44 -4.44
N VAL A 52 -22.68 -0.55 -5.43
CA VAL A 52 -23.93 0.02 -5.97
C VAL A 52 -24.60 -0.93 -6.97
N CYS A 53 -23.90 -1.33 -8.04
CA CYS A 53 -24.41 -2.28 -9.04
C CYS A 53 -23.25 -2.95 -9.82
N ARG A 54 -23.58 -3.99 -10.61
CA ARG A 54 -22.58 -4.73 -11.42
C ARG A 54 -21.86 -3.83 -12.43
N LYS A 55 -22.60 -2.99 -13.17
CA LYS A 55 -22.04 -2.04 -14.15
C LYS A 55 -21.02 -1.10 -13.49
N TRP A 56 -21.32 -0.61 -12.30
CA TRP A 56 -20.44 0.31 -11.56
C TRP A 56 -19.20 -0.40 -11.00
N ASN A 57 -19.30 -1.68 -10.68
CA ASN A 57 -18.12 -2.48 -10.36
C ASN A 57 -17.23 -2.76 -11.60
N SER A 58 -17.80 -2.89 -12.80
CA SER A 58 -17.03 -3.14 -14.03
C SER A 58 -16.38 -1.90 -14.66
N LEU A 59 -16.97 -0.70 -14.52
CA LEU A 59 -16.34 0.57 -14.94
C LEU A 59 -14.97 0.74 -14.27
N LEU A 60 -14.87 0.46 -12.96
CA LEU A 60 -13.62 0.50 -12.19
C LEU A 60 -12.62 -0.65 -12.51
N THR A 61 -12.77 -1.28 -13.68
CA THR A 61 -11.87 -2.29 -14.26
C THR A 61 -11.76 -2.13 -15.78
N SER A 62 -12.33 -1.09 -16.39
CA SER A 62 -12.27 -0.85 -17.83
C SER A 62 -10.91 -0.26 -18.24
N GLN A 63 -10.56 -0.39 -19.52
CA GLN A 63 -9.34 0.20 -20.06
C GLN A 63 -9.41 1.73 -20.14
N SER A 64 -10.57 2.30 -20.52
CA SER A 64 -10.78 3.74 -20.62
C SER A 64 -10.70 4.41 -19.25
N PHE A 65 -11.37 3.88 -18.23
CA PHE A 65 -11.21 4.33 -16.85
C PHE A 65 -9.75 4.25 -16.39
N THR A 66 -9.04 3.17 -16.73
CA THR A 66 -7.61 3.03 -16.35
C THR A 66 -6.73 4.10 -17.02
N GLN A 67 -7.03 4.47 -18.26
CA GLN A 67 -6.34 5.56 -18.99
C GLN A 67 -6.66 6.92 -18.36
N GLN A 68 -7.95 7.28 -18.28
CA GLN A 68 -8.41 8.56 -17.74
C GLN A 68 -8.02 8.77 -16.27
N TYR A 69 -7.99 7.70 -15.46
CA TYR A 69 -7.53 7.77 -14.07
C TYR A 69 -6.04 8.12 -14.00
N GLY A 70 -5.21 7.57 -14.90
CA GLY A 70 -3.77 7.87 -14.98
C GLY A 70 -3.42 9.24 -15.58
N GLU A 71 -4.37 9.90 -16.25
CA GLU A 71 -4.23 11.30 -16.70
C GLU A 71 -4.45 12.32 -15.57
N VAL A 72 -4.96 11.89 -14.41
CA VAL A 72 -5.34 12.75 -13.29
C VAL A 72 -4.32 12.64 -12.16
N LYS A 73 -3.76 13.77 -11.72
CA LYS A 73 -2.83 13.79 -10.59
C LYS A 73 -3.55 13.61 -9.25
N HIS A 74 -3.48 12.40 -8.67
CA HIS A 74 -4.04 12.08 -7.35
C HIS A 74 -3.09 12.53 -6.25
N ALA A 75 -3.33 13.74 -5.77
CA ALA A 75 -2.46 14.46 -4.84
C ALA A 75 -2.25 13.84 -3.43
N LYS A 76 -2.68 12.60 -3.13
CA LYS A 76 -2.66 12.06 -1.74
C LYS A 76 -2.17 10.60 -1.60
N PRO A 77 -1.07 10.37 -0.85
CA PRO A 77 -0.49 9.04 -0.60
C PRO A 77 -1.37 8.15 0.29
N TRP A 78 -1.32 6.82 0.14
CA TRP A 78 -2.08 5.80 0.89
C TRP A 78 -1.16 4.64 1.32
N PHE A 79 -1.36 4.05 2.51
CA PHE A 79 -0.46 3.02 3.10
C PHE A 79 -1.28 1.81 3.55
N TYR A 80 -0.85 0.55 3.35
CA TYR A 80 -1.60 -0.65 3.77
C TYR A 80 -0.84 -1.60 4.71
N GLY A 81 -1.36 -1.79 5.92
CA GLY A 81 -0.80 -2.68 6.93
C GLY A 81 -1.70 -3.86 7.27
N ILE A 82 -1.10 -4.95 7.79
CA ILE A 82 -1.79 -6.11 8.36
C ILE A 82 -1.95 -5.90 9.87
N THR A 83 -3.18 -6.06 10.33
CA THR A 83 -3.64 -5.82 11.70
C THR A 83 -3.87 -7.15 12.43
N ASN A 84 -3.91 -7.17 13.77
CA ASN A 84 -4.28 -8.39 14.52
C ASN A 84 -5.66 -8.90 14.09
N GLU A 85 -6.60 -8.00 13.83
CA GLU A 85 -7.95 -8.32 13.33
C GLU A 85 -7.88 -9.05 11.98
N SER A 86 -6.92 -8.68 11.12
CA SER A 86 -6.69 -9.34 9.83
C SER A 86 -6.00 -10.70 9.89
N GLU A 87 -5.50 -11.16 11.04
CA GLU A 87 -5.13 -12.57 11.27
C GLU A 87 -6.37 -13.48 11.08
N TYR A 88 -7.56 -12.97 11.44
CA TYR A 88 -8.83 -13.68 11.32
C TYR A 88 -9.59 -13.35 10.04
N THR A 89 -9.63 -12.07 9.62
CA THR A 89 -10.39 -11.65 8.43
C THR A 89 -9.60 -11.75 7.11
N ARG A 90 -8.27 -11.91 7.16
CA ARG A 90 -7.34 -11.91 6.01
C ARG A 90 -7.42 -10.68 5.10
N THR A 91 -7.88 -9.55 5.66
CA THR A 91 -8.02 -8.26 4.97
C THR A 91 -7.26 -7.18 5.76
N GLY A 92 -6.11 -6.73 5.25
CA GLY A 92 -5.39 -5.61 5.88
C GLY A 92 -6.15 -4.28 5.75
N ALA A 93 -5.59 -3.23 6.35
CA ALA A 93 -6.20 -1.90 6.43
C ALA A 93 -5.36 -0.86 5.69
N VAL A 94 -6.02 0.00 4.92
CA VAL A 94 -5.44 1.17 4.23
C VAL A 94 -5.60 2.42 5.10
N TYR A 95 -4.52 3.12 5.39
CA TYR A 95 -4.56 4.48 5.93
C TYR A 95 -4.75 5.49 4.80
N ASP A 96 -5.74 6.37 5.01
CA ASP A 96 -6.06 7.50 4.15
C ASP A 96 -5.72 8.82 4.88
N PRO A 97 -4.57 9.46 4.59
CA PRO A 97 -4.16 10.71 5.21
C PRO A 97 -5.12 11.87 4.90
N SER A 98 -5.89 11.79 3.81
CA SER A 98 -6.84 12.86 3.44
C SER A 98 -7.96 13.04 4.47
N SER A 99 -8.32 11.96 5.17
CA SER A 99 -9.36 11.94 6.20
C SER A 99 -8.87 11.49 7.57
N ASN A 100 -7.55 11.26 7.71
CA ASN A 100 -6.85 10.71 8.88
C ASN A 100 -7.52 9.46 9.45
N LYS A 101 -7.88 8.51 8.57
CA LYS A 101 -8.66 7.31 8.92
C LYS A 101 -8.10 6.05 8.29
N TRP A 102 -8.13 4.97 9.07
CA TRP A 102 -7.97 3.62 8.55
C TRP A 102 -9.28 3.17 7.89
N ARG A 103 -9.14 2.49 6.76
CA ARG A 103 -10.20 1.93 5.92
C ARG A 103 -9.87 0.47 5.69
N HIS A 104 -10.86 -0.41 5.78
CA HIS A 104 -10.64 -1.84 5.56
C HIS A 104 -11.18 -2.20 4.17
N PRO A 105 -10.33 -2.22 3.11
CA PRO A 105 -10.76 -2.75 1.83
C PRO A 105 -11.07 -4.24 2.00
N THR A 106 -12.21 -4.68 1.49
CA THR A 106 -12.42 -6.10 1.22
C THR A 106 -11.43 -6.51 0.14
N LEU A 107 -10.32 -7.13 0.53
CA LEU A 107 -9.46 -7.86 -0.38
C LEU A 107 -10.23 -9.03 -1.00
N PRO A 108 -9.79 -9.54 -2.17
CA PRO A 108 -10.30 -10.82 -2.66
C PRO A 108 -10.10 -11.92 -1.61
N ALA A 109 -11.04 -12.86 -1.56
CA ALA A 109 -10.96 -13.98 -0.63
C ALA A 109 -9.85 -14.94 -1.07
N PHE A 110 -8.68 -14.83 -0.42
CA PHE A 110 -7.54 -15.72 -0.67
C PHE A 110 -7.93 -17.20 -0.46
N PRO A 111 -7.56 -18.12 -1.38
CA PRO A 111 -7.87 -19.54 -1.23
C PRO A 111 -7.26 -20.14 0.05
N THR A 112 -8.05 -20.88 0.83
CA THR A 112 -7.57 -21.72 1.95
C THR A 112 -6.79 -21.00 3.07
N LYS A 113 -5.84 -21.66 3.73
CA LYS A 113 -5.25 -21.28 5.04
C LYS A 113 -3.91 -20.53 4.90
N MET A 114 -3.83 -19.64 3.91
CA MET A 114 -2.62 -18.91 3.55
C MET A 114 -2.14 -17.96 4.66
N SER A 115 -0.81 -17.82 4.77
CA SER A 115 -0.16 -16.95 5.76
C SER A 115 0.64 -15.89 5.02
N LEU A 116 -0.08 -14.85 4.56
CA LEU A 116 0.40 -13.85 3.61
C LEU A 116 0.99 -12.62 4.30
N PHE A 117 2.21 -12.26 3.89
CA PHE A 117 2.95 -11.10 4.39
C PHE A 117 3.31 -10.21 3.20
N PRO A 118 2.96 -8.91 3.19
CA PRO A 118 3.42 -8.00 2.15
C PRO A 118 4.95 -7.84 2.27
N VAL A 119 5.65 -7.95 1.15
CA VAL A 119 7.12 -7.98 1.07
C VAL A 119 7.71 -6.91 0.14
N ALA A 120 6.92 -6.37 -0.78
CA ALA A 120 7.25 -5.19 -1.60
C ALA A 120 5.97 -4.60 -2.22
N SER A 121 6.07 -3.42 -2.82
CA SER A 121 5.00 -2.77 -3.61
C SER A 121 5.58 -1.86 -4.69
N ALA A 122 4.86 -1.68 -5.80
CA ALA A 122 5.08 -0.62 -6.79
C ALA A 122 3.80 -0.39 -7.61
N GLY A 123 3.57 0.81 -8.14
CA GLY A 123 2.48 1.09 -9.08
C GLY A 123 1.07 0.72 -8.61
N GLY A 124 0.79 0.86 -7.31
CA GLY A 124 -0.50 0.43 -6.72
C GLY A 124 -0.70 -1.09 -6.62
N LEU A 125 0.37 -1.88 -6.78
CA LEU A 125 0.39 -3.33 -6.60
C LEU A 125 1.18 -3.74 -5.34
N ILE A 126 0.75 -4.82 -4.69
CA ILE A 126 1.48 -5.50 -3.61
C ILE A 126 2.16 -6.74 -4.18
N CYS A 127 3.38 -7.03 -3.76
CA CYS A 127 3.89 -8.39 -3.70
C CYS A 127 3.71 -8.93 -2.26
N PHE A 128 2.93 -10.00 -2.10
CA PHE A 128 2.86 -10.81 -0.88
C PHE A 128 3.72 -12.07 -1.03
N ALA A 129 4.31 -12.52 0.08
CA ALA A 129 4.87 -13.86 0.21
C ALA A 129 3.97 -14.73 1.10
N ASP A 130 3.78 -15.99 0.73
CA ASP A 130 3.25 -17.04 1.62
C ASP A 130 4.42 -17.93 2.11
N TYR A 131 4.73 -17.84 3.40
CA TYR A 131 5.83 -18.61 4.00
C TYR A 131 5.52 -20.11 4.18
N SER A 132 4.24 -20.49 4.21
CA SER A 132 3.80 -21.89 4.36
C SER A 132 3.91 -22.64 3.03
N HIS A 133 3.52 -21.99 1.93
CA HIS A 133 3.46 -22.57 0.60
C HIS A 133 4.66 -22.20 -0.30
N ARG A 134 5.50 -21.24 0.13
CA ARG A 134 6.68 -20.73 -0.60
C ARG A 134 6.36 -20.04 -1.95
N SER A 135 5.12 -19.62 -2.13
CA SER A 135 4.63 -18.86 -3.28
C SER A 135 4.68 -17.35 -3.03
N PHE A 136 4.66 -16.59 -4.12
CA PHE A 136 4.43 -15.13 -4.11
C PHE A 136 3.13 -14.80 -4.83
N TYR A 137 2.48 -13.71 -4.43
CA TYR A 137 1.20 -13.28 -4.99
C TYR A 137 1.25 -11.79 -5.26
N VAL A 138 0.80 -11.37 -6.45
CA VAL A 138 0.60 -9.95 -6.76
C VAL A 138 -0.87 -9.59 -6.63
N CYS A 139 -1.17 -8.49 -5.96
CA CYS A 139 -2.53 -8.05 -5.66
C CYS A 139 -2.72 -6.56 -5.91
N ASN A 140 -3.88 -6.20 -6.48
CA ASN A 140 -4.38 -4.83 -6.57
C ASN A 140 -5.67 -4.73 -5.72
N PRO A 141 -5.63 -4.10 -4.53
CA PRO A 141 -6.81 -3.93 -3.67
C PRO A 141 -7.89 -2.99 -4.21
N LEU A 142 -7.59 -2.17 -5.22
CA LEU A 142 -8.55 -1.24 -5.83
C LEU A 142 -9.45 -1.98 -6.82
N THR A 143 -8.88 -2.87 -7.63
CA THR A 143 -9.62 -3.80 -8.51
C THR A 143 -10.13 -5.04 -7.78
N ARG A 144 -9.51 -5.39 -6.64
CA ARG A 144 -9.61 -6.68 -5.95
C ARG A 144 -9.13 -7.88 -6.79
N SER A 145 -8.27 -7.66 -7.79
CA SER A 145 -7.61 -8.75 -8.52
C SER A 145 -6.37 -9.23 -7.78
N PHE A 146 -6.17 -10.55 -7.73
CA PHE A 146 -4.91 -11.15 -7.32
C PHE A 146 -4.46 -12.24 -8.30
N LYS A 147 -3.16 -12.50 -8.32
CA LYS A 147 -2.50 -13.48 -9.19
C LYS A 147 -1.39 -14.18 -8.41
N GLU A 148 -1.34 -15.51 -8.48
CA GLU A 148 -0.17 -16.27 -8.02
C GLU A 148 0.98 -16.11 -9.02
N LEU A 149 2.17 -15.81 -8.52
CA LEU A 149 3.39 -15.82 -9.32
C LEU A 149 3.88 -17.27 -9.50
N PRO A 150 4.57 -17.60 -10.61
CA PRO A 150 5.20 -18.90 -10.78
C PRO A 150 6.12 -19.25 -9.61
N ALA A 151 6.30 -20.54 -9.35
CA ALA A 151 7.28 -21.01 -8.38
C ALA A 151 8.71 -20.58 -8.78
N ARG A 152 9.53 -20.20 -7.78
CA ARG A 152 10.95 -19.90 -7.99
C ARG A 152 11.74 -21.17 -8.30
N CYS A 153 12.66 -21.11 -9.25
CA CYS A 153 13.56 -22.23 -9.56
C CYS A 153 14.61 -22.42 -8.46
N GLY A 154 14.80 -23.66 -7.99
CA GLY A 154 15.75 -24.02 -6.93
C GLY A 154 15.11 -24.23 -5.55
N LYS A 155 15.93 -24.36 -4.51
CA LYS A 155 15.49 -24.42 -3.10
C LYS A 155 15.85 -23.08 -2.42
N PRO A 156 14.92 -22.12 -2.26
CA PRO A 156 15.25 -20.88 -1.56
C PRO A 156 15.37 -21.11 -0.05
N GLU A 157 16.36 -20.49 0.59
CA GLU A 157 16.47 -20.43 2.06
C GLU A 157 15.49 -19.41 2.64
N TRP A 158 14.19 -19.74 2.57
CA TRP A 158 13.19 -19.15 3.45
C TRP A 158 13.64 -19.38 4.91
N PRO A 159 14.01 -18.33 5.69
CA PRO A 159 13.42 -17.00 5.67
C PRO A 159 14.37 -15.81 5.37
N ARG A 160 15.59 -16.05 4.87
CA ARG A 160 16.62 -15.01 4.68
C ARG A 160 16.62 -14.43 3.26
N ILE A 161 15.50 -13.86 2.85
CA ILE A 161 15.38 -13.17 1.56
C ILE A 161 15.02 -11.69 1.73
N ALA A 162 15.66 -10.84 0.94
CA ALA A 162 15.22 -9.49 0.65
C ALA A 162 14.37 -9.52 -0.63
N VAL A 163 13.32 -8.71 -0.67
CA VAL A 163 12.40 -8.61 -1.82
C VAL A 163 12.21 -7.14 -2.15
N GLY A 164 12.27 -6.82 -3.45
CA GLY A 164 11.99 -5.48 -3.98
C GLY A 164 11.13 -5.56 -5.22
N MET A 165 10.36 -4.52 -5.49
CA MET A 165 9.44 -4.44 -6.62
C MET A 165 9.56 -3.05 -7.25
N THR A 166 9.54 -2.98 -8.57
CA THR A 166 9.52 -1.72 -9.34
C THR A 166 8.44 -1.79 -10.40
N GLN A 167 7.82 -0.66 -10.68
CA GLN A 167 7.05 -0.45 -11.91
C GLN A 167 8.02 -0.32 -13.09
N MET A 168 7.52 -0.63 -14.28
CA MET A 168 8.23 -0.54 -15.55
C MET A 168 7.52 0.48 -16.44
N GLN A 169 8.28 1.20 -17.29
CA GLN A 169 7.72 2.20 -18.23
C GLN A 169 6.68 1.64 -19.22
N ASN A 170 6.59 0.31 -19.38
CA ASN A 170 5.55 -0.34 -20.20
C ASN A 170 4.26 -0.64 -19.41
N GLY A 171 4.11 -0.11 -18.18
CA GLY A 171 3.01 -0.41 -17.27
C GLY A 171 3.06 -1.80 -16.63
N GLY A 172 4.13 -2.55 -16.86
CA GLY A 172 4.43 -3.79 -16.15
C GLY A 172 5.10 -3.54 -14.80
N TYR A 173 5.51 -4.63 -14.16
CA TYR A 173 6.33 -4.63 -12.97
C TYR A 173 7.43 -5.69 -13.05
N LYS A 174 8.50 -5.50 -12.28
CA LYS A 174 9.52 -6.52 -12.00
C LYS A 174 9.71 -6.68 -10.50
N ILE A 175 10.00 -7.90 -10.07
CA ILE A 175 10.23 -8.26 -8.66
C ILE A 175 11.61 -8.91 -8.54
N LEU A 176 12.48 -8.32 -7.73
CA LEU A 176 13.76 -8.88 -7.34
C LEU A 176 13.62 -9.65 -6.02
N CYS A 177 14.17 -10.84 -5.96
CA CYS A 177 14.38 -11.61 -4.72
C CYS A 177 15.86 -11.95 -4.57
N VAL A 178 16.44 -11.71 -3.39
CA VAL A 178 17.86 -11.91 -3.07
C VAL A 178 17.98 -12.73 -1.80
N GLY A 179 18.75 -13.83 -1.79
CA GLY A 179 19.06 -14.61 -0.58
C GLY A 179 20.39 -14.19 0.08
N SER A 180 20.66 -14.70 1.29
CA SER A 180 21.89 -14.33 2.02
C SER A 180 23.16 -14.80 1.31
N GLU A 181 23.12 -15.90 0.56
CA GLU A 181 24.31 -16.44 -0.12
C GLU A 181 24.55 -15.79 -1.51
N GLY A 182 23.89 -14.67 -1.79
CA GLY A 182 24.04 -13.91 -3.04
C GLY A 182 23.29 -14.51 -4.23
N ASP A 183 22.50 -15.56 -4.04
CA ASP A 183 21.52 -15.99 -5.04
C ASP A 183 20.50 -14.88 -5.27
N PHE A 184 20.20 -14.56 -6.52
CA PHE A 184 19.13 -13.63 -6.84
C PHE A 184 18.37 -14.04 -8.09
N GLN A 185 17.09 -13.73 -8.08
CA GLN A 185 16.16 -13.99 -9.19
C GLN A 185 15.28 -12.77 -9.41
N VAL A 186 14.97 -12.51 -10.67
CA VAL A 186 14.07 -11.44 -11.10
C VAL A 186 12.88 -12.08 -11.80
N LEU A 187 11.67 -11.68 -11.42
CA LEU A 187 10.47 -11.95 -12.20
C LEU A 187 10.10 -10.72 -13.02
N ASP A 188 9.74 -10.91 -14.28
CA ASP A 188 9.13 -9.89 -15.13
C ASP A 188 7.64 -10.21 -15.33
N SER A 189 6.77 -9.21 -15.12
CA SER A 189 5.34 -9.31 -15.42
C SER A 189 5.02 -9.64 -16.88
N ALA A 190 5.90 -9.28 -17.83
CA ALA A 190 5.68 -9.43 -19.26
C ALA A 190 5.84 -10.88 -19.76
N ASN A 191 6.80 -11.62 -19.21
CA ASN A 191 6.98 -13.06 -19.49
C ASN A 191 6.35 -13.96 -18.42
N ASN A 192 6.04 -13.40 -17.24
CA ASN A 192 5.51 -14.10 -16.07
C ASN A 192 6.35 -15.34 -15.69
N SER A 193 7.68 -15.20 -15.69
CA SER A 193 8.64 -16.22 -15.26
C SER A 193 9.75 -15.63 -14.39
N TRP A 194 10.38 -16.48 -13.57
CA TRP A 194 11.61 -16.11 -12.84
C TRP A 194 12.83 -16.41 -13.70
N ILE A 195 13.71 -15.44 -13.86
CA ILE A 195 15.05 -15.60 -14.40
C ILE A 195 16.09 -15.48 -13.28
N SER A 196 17.20 -16.21 -13.40
CA SER A 196 18.43 -15.99 -12.62
C SER A 196 19.42 -15.24 -13.53
N PRO A 197 19.56 -13.90 -13.46
CA PRO A 197 20.32 -13.14 -14.47
C PRO A 197 21.84 -13.38 -14.46
N GLY A 198 22.38 -13.92 -13.37
CA GLY A 198 23.81 -14.18 -13.19
C GLY A 198 24.14 -14.47 -11.73
N SER A 199 25.42 -14.37 -11.38
CA SER A 199 25.91 -14.39 -10.00
C SER A 199 26.09 -12.98 -9.43
N MET A 200 26.17 -12.87 -8.10
CA MET A 200 26.55 -11.62 -7.43
C MET A 200 28.00 -11.23 -7.81
N PRO A 201 28.32 -9.96 -8.10
CA PRO A 201 29.69 -9.54 -8.41
C PRO A 201 30.69 -9.87 -7.28
N PRO A 202 31.92 -10.32 -7.59
CA PRO A 202 32.94 -10.66 -6.59
C PRO A 202 33.36 -9.51 -5.64
N SER A 203 33.05 -8.26 -5.99
CA SER A 203 33.27 -7.09 -5.14
C SER A 203 32.31 -7.03 -3.93
N ILE A 204 31.17 -7.70 -3.99
CA ILE A 204 30.16 -7.72 -2.92
C ILE A 204 30.46 -8.90 -2.00
N LYS A 205 30.80 -8.60 -0.74
CA LYS A 205 31.13 -9.62 0.26
C LYS A 205 29.89 -10.41 0.68
N LEU A 206 30.05 -11.72 0.74
CA LEU A 206 29.03 -12.71 1.14
C LEU A 206 29.42 -13.38 2.48
N PRO A 207 28.46 -13.91 3.25
CA PRO A 207 27.02 -13.81 3.03
C PRO A 207 26.51 -12.38 3.23
N LEU A 208 25.52 -11.98 2.43
CA LEU A 208 24.76 -10.77 2.66
C LEU A 208 24.10 -10.87 4.04
N ALA A 209 24.42 -9.92 4.92
CA ALA A 209 23.78 -9.78 6.21
C ALA A 209 22.34 -9.24 6.05
N LEU A 210 21.44 -10.02 5.44
CA LEU A 210 20.04 -9.64 5.24
C LEU A 210 19.27 -9.79 6.56
N ARG A 211 18.36 -8.84 6.84
CA ARG A 211 17.44 -8.98 7.96
C ARG A 211 16.26 -9.82 7.51
N ALA A 212 16.09 -10.96 8.16
CA ALA A 212 15.00 -11.86 7.82
C ALA A 212 13.63 -11.17 7.97
N PHE A 213 12.73 -11.44 7.01
CA PHE A 213 11.32 -11.06 7.00
C PHE A 213 11.01 -9.53 6.91
N MET A 214 11.76 -8.72 6.15
CA MET A 214 11.52 -7.28 6.06
C MET A 214 11.37 -6.76 4.62
N CYS A 215 10.51 -5.75 4.42
CA CYS A 215 10.47 -4.92 3.22
C CYS A 215 11.62 -3.89 3.33
N GLU A 216 12.83 -4.27 2.91
CA GLU A 216 14.02 -3.42 3.04
C GLU A 216 14.54 -2.87 1.70
N ALA A 217 13.90 -3.22 0.58
CA ALA A 217 14.17 -2.63 -0.72
C ALA A 217 13.20 -1.50 -1.05
N VAL A 218 13.74 -0.32 -1.37
CA VAL A 218 13.01 0.83 -1.92
C VAL A 218 13.30 0.94 -3.42
N SER A 219 12.36 1.49 -4.18
CA SER A 219 12.49 1.67 -5.64
C SER A 219 12.58 3.14 -5.99
N ILE A 220 13.58 3.51 -6.80
CA ILE A 220 13.72 4.84 -7.39
C ILE A 220 14.13 4.61 -8.85
N GLU A 221 13.35 5.14 -9.79
CA GLU A 221 13.66 5.14 -11.24
C GLU A 221 14.06 3.76 -11.84
N GLY A 222 13.44 2.66 -11.39
CA GLY A 222 13.78 1.31 -11.86
C GLY A 222 15.07 0.73 -11.26
N ARG A 223 15.65 1.38 -10.25
CA ARG A 223 16.77 0.89 -9.43
C ARG A 223 16.26 0.57 -8.02
N LEU A 224 16.51 -0.66 -7.57
CA LEU A 224 16.12 -1.15 -6.25
C LEU A 224 17.29 -1.00 -5.28
N TYR A 225 17.07 -0.35 -4.14
CA TYR A 225 18.07 -0.07 -3.12
C TYR A 225 17.71 -0.74 -1.78
N PHE A 226 18.64 -1.45 -1.14
CA PHE A 226 18.44 -2.03 0.18
C PHE A 226 19.70 -1.97 1.03
N MET A 227 19.54 -1.71 2.33
CA MET A 227 20.66 -1.78 3.29
C MET A 227 20.96 -3.23 3.67
N GLN A 228 22.21 -3.47 4.05
CA GLN A 228 22.58 -4.67 4.81
C GLN A 228 22.24 -4.46 6.30
N SER A 229 22.38 -5.48 7.14
CA SER A 229 22.03 -5.37 8.57
C SER A 229 22.94 -4.41 9.34
N GLY A 230 24.12 -4.11 8.79
CA GLY A 230 24.89 -2.92 9.11
C GLY A 230 24.46 -1.75 8.22
N PRO A 231 24.13 -0.57 8.78
CA PRO A 231 23.74 0.61 8.00
C PRO A 231 24.90 1.22 7.19
N ASP A 232 26.12 0.69 7.31
CA ASP A 232 27.32 1.15 6.60
C ASP A 232 27.33 0.80 5.10
N ARG A 233 26.36 -0.01 4.65
CA ARG A 233 26.35 -0.63 3.32
C ARG A 233 24.97 -0.58 2.69
N LEU A 234 24.87 0.20 1.62
CA LEU A 234 23.73 0.22 0.71
C LEU A 234 24.06 -0.60 -0.54
N LEU A 235 23.21 -1.57 -0.88
CA LEU A 235 23.25 -2.25 -2.18
C LEU A 235 22.22 -1.62 -3.11
N SER A 236 22.53 -1.59 -4.41
CA SER A 236 21.54 -1.31 -5.45
C SER A 236 21.60 -2.30 -6.60
N TYR A 237 20.45 -2.61 -7.17
CA TYR A 237 20.29 -3.40 -8.39
C TYR A 237 19.50 -2.60 -9.42
N GLU A 238 20.06 -2.41 -10.61
CA GLU A 238 19.41 -1.70 -11.71
C GLU A 238 18.66 -2.67 -12.62
N VAL A 239 17.33 -2.58 -12.62
CA VAL A 239 16.45 -3.65 -13.08
C VAL A 239 16.35 -3.74 -14.63
N ASN A 240 16.85 -2.71 -15.32
CA ASN A 240 16.95 -2.66 -16.79
C ASN A 240 18.29 -3.18 -17.33
N THR A 241 19.40 -2.90 -16.63
CA THR A 241 20.76 -3.26 -17.06
C THR A 241 21.27 -4.55 -16.41
N GLY A 242 20.61 -5.02 -15.34
CA GLY A 242 21.08 -6.10 -14.50
C GLY A 242 22.27 -5.74 -13.60
N MET A 243 22.68 -4.46 -13.56
CA MET A 243 23.89 -4.06 -12.83
C MET A 243 23.68 -3.92 -11.33
N TRP A 244 24.49 -4.66 -10.58
CA TRP A 244 24.69 -4.51 -9.15
C TRP A 244 25.71 -3.41 -8.83
N ARG A 245 25.47 -2.64 -7.76
CA ARG A 245 26.45 -1.73 -7.15
C ARG A 245 26.39 -1.81 -5.62
N GLN A 246 27.53 -1.65 -4.95
CA GLN A 246 27.61 -1.48 -3.50
C GLN A 246 28.20 -0.11 -3.18
N TYR A 247 27.55 0.60 -2.25
CA TYR A 247 28.02 1.86 -1.70
C TYR A 247 28.41 1.65 -0.24
N ILE A 248 29.52 2.26 0.17
CA ILE A 248 29.91 2.37 1.57
C ILE A 248 29.43 3.75 2.03
N VAL A 249 28.51 3.77 2.98
CA VAL A 249 27.80 4.98 3.42
C VAL A 249 27.97 5.09 4.93
N PRO A 250 28.87 5.96 5.45
CA PRO A 250 29.17 6.03 6.87
C PRO A 250 27.92 6.32 7.72
N ASN A 251 27.79 5.65 8.86
CA ASN A 251 26.61 5.77 9.73
C ASN A 251 26.46 7.18 10.33
N PRO A 252 25.23 7.71 10.50
CA PRO A 252 25.01 8.93 11.28
C PRO A 252 25.53 8.78 12.71
N PRO A 253 26.14 9.83 13.31
CA PRO A 253 26.61 9.81 14.68
C PRO A 253 25.51 9.40 15.67
N HIS A 254 25.88 8.63 16.70
CA HIS A 254 25.00 8.19 17.80
C HIS A 254 23.75 7.37 17.39
N MET A 255 23.66 6.92 16.13
CA MET A 255 22.55 6.07 15.66
C MET A 255 22.62 4.65 16.24
N SER A 256 21.48 4.14 16.69
CA SER A 256 21.33 2.76 17.16
C SER A 256 21.47 1.77 16.00
N LEU A 257 22.43 0.84 16.12
CA LEU A 257 22.61 -0.31 15.21
C LEU A 257 21.37 -1.24 15.13
N ARG A 258 20.38 -1.06 16.00
CA ARG A 258 19.06 -1.71 15.93
C ARG A 258 17.95 -0.66 15.93
N GLY A 259 17.02 -0.76 15.00
CA GLY A 259 15.91 0.21 14.84
C GLY A 259 16.24 1.35 13.88
N HIS A 260 16.61 1.00 12.64
CA HIS A 260 16.75 1.91 11.51
C HIS A 260 16.40 1.19 10.20
N THR A 261 16.00 1.94 9.17
CA THR A 261 15.34 1.40 7.96
C THR A 261 15.39 2.43 6.82
N VAL A 262 15.37 1.98 5.56
CA VAL A 262 15.29 2.85 4.37
C VAL A 262 13.83 3.16 4.03
N ALA A 263 13.56 4.37 3.57
CA ALA A 263 12.35 4.73 2.84
C ALA A 263 12.71 5.49 1.55
N GLU A 264 11.86 5.43 0.53
CA GLU A 264 11.85 6.41 -0.56
C GLU A 264 11.04 7.63 -0.11
N SER A 265 11.36 8.84 -0.59
CA SER A 265 10.44 9.98 -0.52
C SER A 265 10.76 11.04 -1.58
N GLU A 266 9.87 11.20 -2.56
CA GLU A 266 10.03 12.13 -3.69
C GLU A 266 11.33 11.85 -4.49
N GLY A 267 11.58 10.57 -4.80
CA GLY A 267 12.76 10.11 -5.52
C GLY A 267 14.06 10.08 -4.70
N ARG A 268 14.00 10.38 -3.40
CA ARG A 268 15.16 10.47 -2.51
C ARG A 268 15.27 9.26 -1.58
N ILE A 269 16.50 8.87 -1.25
CA ILE A 269 16.79 7.78 -0.31
C ILE A 269 16.82 8.36 1.11
N MET A 270 15.81 8.02 1.90
CA MET A 270 15.67 8.44 3.29
C MET A 270 16.12 7.32 4.24
N LEU A 271 16.93 7.65 5.23
CA LEU A 271 17.20 6.78 6.38
C LEU A 271 16.39 7.30 7.57
N VAL A 272 15.65 6.41 8.22
CA VAL A 272 14.94 6.73 9.45
C VAL A 272 15.46 5.81 10.54
N GLY A 273 15.95 6.38 11.65
CA GLY A 273 16.66 5.63 12.68
C GLY A 273 16.46 6.18 14.09
N LEU A 274 16.62 5.30 15.08
CA LEU A 274 16.63 5.66 16.49
C LEU A 274 18.01 6.18 16.90
N LEU A 275 18.11 7.48 17.21
CA LEU A 275 19.21 8.05 17.97
C LEU A 275 19.09 7.66 19.45
N LYS A 276 20.23 7.39 20.10
CA LYS A 276 20.31 7.15 21.55
C LYS A 276 21.24 8.16 22.20
N GLU A 277 20.64 9.14 22.84
CA GLU A 277 21.33 10.19 23.60
C GLU A 277 21.01 9.95 25.08
N ASN A 278 21.98 9.44 25.84
CA ASN A 278 21.86 9.05 27.24
C ASN A 278 20.69 8.06 27.49
N ALA A 279 19.71 8.43 28.33
CA ALA A 279 18.53 7.61 28.62
C ALA A 279 17.38 7.80 27.60
N ALA A 280 17.49 8.80 26.72
CA ALA A 280 16.47 9.10 25.71
C ALA A 280 16.67 8.27 24.44
N SER A 281 15.59 8.06 23.71
CA SER A 281 15.62 7.56 22.34
C SER A 281 14.72 8.45 21.48
N CYS A 282 15.32 9.04 20.46
CA CYS A 282 14.64 9.95 19.53
C CYS A 282 14.64 9.30 18.14
N VAL A 283 13.62 9.58 17.33
CA VAL A 283 13.67 9.22 15.90
C VAL A 283 14.25 10.40 15.14
N CYS A 284 15.24 10.13 14.30
CA CYS A 284 15.79 11.10 13.36
C CYS A 284 15.61 10.60 11.93
N ILE A 285 15.52 11.55 11.00
CA ILE A 285 15.36 11.34 9.56
C ILE A 285 16.56 11.98 8.87
N TRP A 286 17.24 11.21 8.02
CA TRP A 286 18.32 11.66 7.17
C TRP A 286 18.02 11.40 5.69
N GLU A 287 18.64 12.18 4.83
CA GLU A 287 18.62 12.03 3.37
C GLU A 287 20.02 11.64 2.90
N LEU A 288 20.13 10.68 1.96
CA LEU A 288 21.42 10.28 1.39
C LEU A 288 21.79 11.21 0.24
N GLU A 289 22.87 11.96 0.42
CA GLU A 289 23.50 12.66 -0.69
C GLU A 289 24.30 11.66 -1.54
N MET A 290 23.76 11.28 -2.69
CA MET A 290 24.34 10.25 -3.57
C MET A 290 25.69 10.62 -4.21
N THR A 291 26.09 11.89 -4.18
CA THR A 291 27.39 12.38 -4.68
C THR A 291 28.51 12.24 -3.65
N THR A 292 28.24 12.48 -2.37
CA THR A 292 29.21 12.41 -1.26
C THR A 292 29.13 11.08 -0.50
N LEU A 293 28.02 10.36 -0.63
CA LEU A 293 27.65 9.17 0.15
C LEU A 293 27.56 9.46 1.67
N LEU A 294 27.06 10.65 2.02
CA LEU A 294 26.85 11.09 3.40
C LEU A 294 25.36 11.26 3.71
N TRP A 295 25.01 11.09 4.99
CA TRP A 295 23.66 11.30 5.52
C TRP A 295 23.50 12.74 6.03
N ASN A 296 22.68 13.53 5.35
CA ASN A 296 22.30 14.87 5.78
C ASN A 296 21.08 14.81 6.70
N GLU A 297 21.13 15.45 7.87
CA GLU A 297 20.01 15.41 8.83
C GLU A 297 18.87 16.32 8.36
N VAL A 298 17.67 15.74 8.21
CA VAL A 298 16.49 16.43 7.69
C VAL A 298 15.64 16.97 8.82
N ASP A 299 15.25 16.11 9.77
CA ASP A 299 14.45 16.50 10.94
C ASP A 299 14.49 15.47 12.09
N ARG A 300 14.15 15.91 13.30
CA ARG A 300 14.04 15.08 14.52
C ARG A 300 12.62 15.05 15.06
N MET A 301 12.17 13.87 15.48
CA MET A 301 10.88 13.67 16.12
C MET A 301 10.77 14.51 17.40
N PRO A 302 9.73 15.37 17.56
CA PRO A 302 9.61 16.27 18.70
C PRO A 302 9.63 15.53 20.04
N ASN A 303 10.43 16.03 20.99
CA ASN A 303 10.66 15.43 22.31
C ASN A 303 9.38 14.95 23.02
N LYS A 304 8.28 15.71 22.91
CA LYS A 304 6.95 15.37 23.47
C LYS A 304 6.43 14.00 23.01
N LEU A 305 6.74 13.57 21.78
CA LEU A 305 6.37 12.27 21.24
C LEU A 305 7.38 11.19 21.62
N CYS A 306 8.68 11.51 21.64
CA CYS A 306 9.75 10.59 22.04
C CYS A 306 9.61 10.11 23.50
N LEU A 307 9.00 10.92 24.38
CA LEU A 307 8.68 10.56 25.76
C LEU A 307 7.83 9.27 25.89
N GLU A 308 7.03 8.88 24.89
CA GLU A 308 6.31 7.59 24.93
C GLU A 308 7.24 6.36 24.94
N PHE A 309 8.48 6.53 24.46
CA PHE A 309 9.50 5.50 24.34
C PHE A 309 10.66 5.65 25.33
N HIS A 310 10.66 6.71 26.15
CA HIS A 310 11.70 6.94 27.15
C HIS A 310 11.81 5.76 28.12
N GLY A 311 13.04 5.28 28.36
CA GLY A 311 13.32 4.10 29.19
C GLY A 311 12.78 2.76 28.66
N LYS A 312 12.15 2.70 27.48
CA LYS A 312 11.66 1.44 26.91
C LYS A 312 12.81 0.66 26.28
N LYS A 313 13.06 -0.55 26.78
CA LYS A 313 14.03 -1.48 26.18
C LYS A 313 13.45 -2.12 24.91
N ASN A 314 14.32 -2.46 23.97
CA ASN A 314 13.97 -3.17 22.73
C ASN A 314 12.87 -2.49 21.87
N VAL A 315 12.92 -1.16 21.75
CA VAL A 315 12.13 -0.46 20.72
C VAL A 315 12.60 -0.90 19.34
N THR A 316 11.66 -1.39 18.54
CA THR A 316 11.81 -1.70 17.13
C THR A 316 11.11 -0.62 16.31
N MET A 317 11.58 -0.39 15.10
CA MET A 317 10.98 0.59 14.19
C MET A 317 11.01 0.05 12.75
N SER A 318 9.92 0.27 12.03
CA SER A 318 9.92 0.33 10.57
C SER A 318 9.41 1.71 10.14
N CYS A 319 9.85 2.17 8.96
CA CYS A 319 9.38 3.40 8.34
C CYS A 319 9.35 3.16 6.83
N LEU A 320 8.31 3.67 6.19
CA LEU A 320 8.08 3.50 4.77
C LEU A 320 7.56 4.83 4.22
N GLY A 321 7.93 5.19 3.01
CA GLY A 321 7.53 6.45 2.39
C GLY A 321 6.61 6.28 1.19
N ASN A 322 6.06 7.41 0.76
CA ASN A 322 5.16 7.56 -0.39
C ASN A 322 5.03 9.04 -0.72
N LYS A 323 5.60 9.49 -1.85
CA LYS A 323 5.71 10.92 -2.19
C LYS A 323 6.27 11.68 -0.97
N ALA A 324 5.72 12.83 -0.62
CA ALA A 324 6.15 13.66 0.51
C ALA A 324 5.91 13.09 1.93
N LEU A 325 5.33 11.89 2.10
CA LEU A 325 4.84 11.40 3.39
C LEU A 325 5.53 10.10 3.82
N LEU A 326 6.14 10.11 5.00
CA LEU A 326 6.63 8.92 5.69
C LEU A 326 5.60 8.42 6.70
N MET A 327 5.45 7.10 6.82
CA MET A 327 4.74 6.43 7.91
C MET A 327 5.71 5.58 8.74
N LEU A 328 5.76 5.86 10.03
CA LEU A 328 6.61 5.20 11.01
C LEU A 328 5.78 4.29 11.91
N SER A 329 6.29 3.10 12.20
CA SER A 329 5.75 2.15 13.18
C SER A 329 6.78 1.90 14.27
N LEU A 330 6.57 2.46 15.47
CA LEU A 330 7.42 2.24 16.64
C LEU A 330 6.75 1.27 17.60
N ALA A 331 7.46 0.18 17.94
CA ALA A 331 6.88 -0.92 18.68
C ALA A 331 7.84 -1.58 19.68
N THR A 332 7.24 -2.11 20.75
CA THR A 332 7.84 -2.95 21.79
C THR A 332 6.94 -4.17 22.02
N SER A 333 7.36 -5.09 22.89
CA SER A 333 6.58 -6.28 23.28
C SER A 333 5.17 -5.99 23.82
N HIS A 334 4.87 -4.75 24.24
CA HIS A 334 3.60 -4.37 24.85
C HIS A 334 2.97 -3.09 24.26
N MET A 335 3.55 -2.52 23.20
CA MET A 335 3.08 -1.28 22.58
C MET A 335 3.37 -1.29 21.08
N ASN A 336 2.42 -0.82 20.27
CA ASN A 336 2.68 -0.34 18.91
C ASN A 336 2.08 1.07 18.80
N ARG A 337 2.76 1.97 18.05
CA ARG A 337 2.39 3.35 17.79
C ARG A 337 2.75 3.69 16.35
N LEU A 338 1.79 4.24 15.62
CA LEU A 338 2.01 4.74 14.28
C LEU A 338 2.09 6.27 14.27
N PHE A 339 3.05 6.80 13.51
CA PHE A 339 3.24 8.23 13.27
C PHE A 339 3.35 8.48 11.77
N THR A 340 3.11 9.72 11.34
CA THR A 340 3.45 10.18 10.00
C THR A 340 4.28 11.45 10.08
N TYR A 341 5.25 11.58 9.18
CA TYR A 341 6.05 12.79 8.99
C TYR A 341 5.96 13.25 7.54
N HIS A 342 5.57 14.49 7.31
CA HIS A 342 5.39 15.07 5.98
C HIS A 342 6.59 15.98 5.65
N LEU A 343 7.42 15.60 4.68
CA LEU A 343 8.72 16.25 4.41
C LEU A 343 8.58 17.75 4.14
N SER A 344 7.70 18.13 3.20
CA SER A 344 7.56 19.52 2.74
C SER A 344 6.94 20.47 3.77
N THR A 345 6.20 19.98 4.78
CA THR A 345 5.64 20.80 5.88
C THR A 345 6.36 20.59 7.21
N ARG A 346 7.32 19.65 7.27
CA ARG A 346 8.00 19.16 8.47
C ARG A 346 7.07 18.76 9.62
N GLU A 347 5.85 18.30 9.29
CA GLU A 347 4.81 18.06 10.30
C GLU A 347 4.79 16.61 10.79
N TRP A 348 5.06 16.43 12.09
CA TRP A 348 4.88 15.16 12.79
C TRP A 348 3.45 15.00 13.34
N ARG A 349 2.78 13.92 12.96
CA ARG A 349 1.45 13.55 13.49
C ARG A 349 1.47 12.15 14.10
N LYS A 350 0.86 12.00 15.28
CA LYS A 350 0.57 10.70 15.89
C LYS A 350 -0.77 10.17 15.37
N LEU A 351 -0.79 8.93 14.88
CA LEU A 351 -2.02 8.29 14.42
C LEU A 351 -2.78 7.66 15.59
N HIS A 352 -4.11 7.85 15.61
CA HIS A 352 -5.00 7.30 16.63
C HIS A 352 -5.49 5.91 16.21
N THR A 353 -4.66 4.89 16.46
CA THR A 353 -4.99 3.49 16.18
C THR A 353 -5.98 2.93 17.20
N ARG A 354 -7.26 2.80 16.85
CA ARG A 354 -8.18 1.87 17.53
C ARG A 354 -7.87 0.42 17.18
N THR A 355 -7.58 0.18 15.90
CA THR A 355 -7.16 -1.09 15.32
C THR A 355 -5.77 -1.47 15.81
N GLN A 356 -5.59 -2.68 16.36
CA GLN A 356 -4.29 -3.13 16.85
C GLN A 356 -3.49 -3.82 15.74
N PHE A 357 -2.20 -3.51 15.60
CA PHE A 357 -1.31 -4.15 14.60
C PHE A 357 -0.59 -5.37 15.17
N CYS A 358 -0.27 -6.34 14.30
CA CYS A 358 0.27 -7.65 14.68
C CYS A 358 1.50 -7.53 15.62
N ASN A 359 1.41 -8.12 16.82
CA ASN A 359 2.49 -8.07 17.82
C ASN A 359 2.79 -9.42 18.51
N LYS A 360 2.26 -10.54 17.99
CA LYS A 360 2.63 -11.88 18.50
C LYS A 360 4.07 -12.20 18.09
N ARG A 361 4.87 -12.70 19.04
CA ARG A 361 6.29 -13.14 18.89
C ARG A 361 7.35 -12.02 18.77
N GLY A 362 7.12 -10.83 19.32
CA GLY A 362 8.15 -9.76 19.40
C GLY A 362 8.56 -9.22 18.03
N ILE A 363 7.63 -9.29 17.09
CA ILE A 363 7.83 -9.10 15.65
C ILE A 363 6.84 -8.02 15.20
N SER A 364 7.30 -6.77 15.23
CA SER A 364 6.57 -5.63 14.65
C SER A 364 6.77 -5.61 13.14
N ARG A 365 6.16 -6.56 12.44
CA ARG A 365 6.16 -6.64 10.98
C ARG A 365 4.76 -6.36 10.43
N ASN A 366 4.73 -5.96 9.16
CA ASN A 366 3.52 -5.72 8.38
C ASN A 366 2.75 -4.43 8.70
N THR A 367 3.43 -3.36 9.12
CA THR A 367 3.15 -2.11 8.39
C THR A 367 3.96 -2.21 7.10
N VAL A 368 3.28 -2.25 5.95
CA VAL A 368 3.90 -1.89 4.69
C VAL A 368 3.31 -0.54 4.32
N GLY A 369 4.18 0.45 4.21
CA GLY A 369 3.85 1.67 3.51
C GLY A 369 3.97 1.40 2.04
N TRP A 370 3.06 2.01 1.32
CA TRP A 370 2.97 1.87 -0.11
C TRP A 370 3.05 3.24 -0.70
N SER A 371 3.63 3.31 -1.87
CA SER A 371 3.25 4.26 -2.88
C SER A 371 2.01 3.79 -3.65
N TYR A 372 0.99 4.65 -3.69
CA TYR A 372 0.35 4.90 -4.98
C TYR A 372 1.17 6.02 -5.61
N GLU A 373 2.28 5.59 -6.23
CA GLU A 373 2.94 6.39 -7.26
C GLU A 373 1.92 6.63 -8.37
N ASP A 374 1.93 7.86 -8.83
CA ASP A 374 0.87 8.55 -9.58
C ASP A 374 1.53 9.55 -10.55
N ASP A 375 2.82 9.32 -10.79
CA ASP A 375 3.67 10.00 -11.74
C ASP A 375 4.02 8.95 -12.81
N ASP A 376 3.30 9.05 -13.92
CA ASP A 376 3.51 8.47 -15.24
C ASP A 376 3.43 6.93 -15.48
N VAL A 377 2.64 6.63 -16.53
CA VAL A 377 2.54 5.38 -17.33
C VAL A 377 1.93 4.12 -16.71
N HIS A 378 0.61 4.01 -16.90
CA HIS A 378 -0.16 2.78 -17.13
C HIS A 378 -0.13 1.69 -16.03
N GLY A 379 -0.83 1.91 -14.92
CA GLY A 379 -1.20 0.82 -14.01
C GLY A 379 -2.22 -0.16 -14.62
N TYR A 380 -1.80 -1.04 -15.53
CA TYR A 380 -2.68 -2.01 -16.19
C TYR A 380 -3.42 -2.92 -15.18
N PRO A 381 -4.67 -3.33 -15.46
CA PRO A 381 -5.22 -4.51 -14.82
C PRO A 381 -4.29 -5.71 -15.09
N LEU A 382 -4.05 -6.54 -14.07
CA LEU A 382 -3.23 -7.75 -14.19
C LEU A 382 -3.71 -8.56 -15.41
N LYS A 383 -2.84 -8.78 -16.42
CA LYS A 383 -3.24 -9.45 -17.67
C LYS A 383 -3.86 -10.82 -17.41
N GLU A 384 -4.88 -11.17 -18.20
CA GLU A 384 -5.70 -12.37 -18.05
C GLU A 384 -4.89 -13.67 -18.24
N GLY A 385 -4.33 -14.13 -17.13
CA GLY A 385 -3.70 -15.44 -16.97
C GLY A 385 -3.80 -15.83 -15.51
N ASN A 386 -4.75 -16.70 -15.19
CA ASN A 386 -5.08 -17.16 -13.83
C ASN A 386 -5.42 -16.03 -12.82
N ILE A 387 -6.17 -15.01 -13.25
CA ILE A 387 -6.80 -14.06 -12.31
C ILE A 387 -7.95 -14.79 -11.61
N ILE A 388 -7.79 -15.10 -10.32
CA ILE A 388 -8.90 -15.63 -9.52
C ILE A 388 -9.76 -14.44 -9.07
N GLN A 389 -10.76 -14.08 -9.87
CA GLN A 389 -11.78 -13.12 -9.42
C GLN A 389 -12.66 -13.78 -8.35
N SER A 390 -12.52 -13.36 -7.09
CA SER A 390 -13.32 -13.93 -6.00
C SER A 390 -14.78 -13.46 -6.08
N ASN A 391 -15.62 -14.27 -6.72
CA ASN A 391 -17.09 -14.11 -6.73
C ASN A 391 -17.69 -14.41 -5.35
N SER A 392 -17.43 -13.54 -4.37
CA SER A 392 -18.04 -13.57 -3.04
C SER A 392 -19.52 -13.17 -3.12
N GLY A 393 -20.37 -14.14 -3.47
CA GLY A 393 -21.79 -13.93 -3.77
C GLY A 393 -22.62 -13.49 -2.57
N SER A 394 -22.85 -12.18 -2.44
CA SER A 394 -23.87 -11.60 -1.54
C SER A 394 -24.53 -10.34 -2.12
N ALA A 395 -24.62 -10.25 -3.46
CA ALA A 395 -25.39 -9.21 -4.12
C ALA A 395 -26.90 -9.45 -3.93
N LEU A 396 -27.55 -8.59 -3.16
CA LEU A 396 -29.02 -8.49 -3.09
C LEU A 396 -29.58 -8.33 -4.51
N LYS A 397 -30.54 -9.18 -4.91
CA LYS A 397 -31.24 -9.06 -6.21
C LYS A 397 -31.97 -7.71 -6.29
N ARG A 398 -31.36 -6.73 -6.96
CA ARG A 398 -31.86 -5.35 -7.14
C ARG A 398 -31.48 -4.78 -8.51
N ASP A 399 -31.64 -5.58 -9.56
CA ASP A 399 -31.67 -5.06 -10.92
C ASP A 399 -32.99 -4.30 -11.17
N LYS A 400 -32.94 -3.28 -12.05
CA LYS A 400 -33.93 -2.19 -12.21
C LYS A 400 -34.01 -1.20 -11.03
N TYR A 401 -33.03 -0.28 -10.99
CA TYR A 401 -33.16 1.04 -10.36
C TYR A 401 -32.85 2.12 -11.40
N GLU A 402 -33.64 3.20 -11.43
CA GLU A 402 -33.50 4.27 -12.42
C GLU A 402 -32.18 5.05 -12.29
N PRO A 403 -31.65 5.66 -13.39
CA PRO A 403 -30.41 6.45 -13.36
C PRO A 403 -30.37 7.54 -12.28
N MET A 404 -31.52 8.16 -11.97
CA MET A 404 -31.64 9.15 -10.88
C MET A 404 -31.20 8.63 -9.50
N VAL A 405 -31.41 7.35 -9.19
CA VAL A 405 -31.00 6.78 -7.90
C VAL A 405 -29.48 6.64 -7.85
N GLN A 406 -28.87 6.25 -8.97
CA GLN A 406 -27.42 6.14 -9.11
C GLN A 406 -26.74 7.51 -8.99
N LEU A 407 -27.25 8.54 -9.69
CA LEU A 407 -26.68 9.89 -9.63
C LEU A 407 -26.94 10.61 -8.31
N ARG A 408 -28.09 10.39 -7.63
CA ARG A 408 -28.26 10.86 -6.25
C ARG A 408 -27.30 10.18 -5.27
N LEU A 409 -26.96 8.90 -5.49
CA LEU A 409 -25.92 8.23 -4.72
C LEU A 409 -24.56 8.87 -4.96
N VAL A 410 -24.14 9.15 -6.21
CA VAL A 410 -22.87 9.86 -6.50
C VAL A 410 -22.86 11.28 -5.92
N ALA A 411 -23.92 12.06 -6.09
CA ALA A 411 -24.01 13.41 -5.52
C ALA A 411 -23.89 13.39 -3.98
N ASN A 412 -24.56 12.46 -3.30
CA ASN A 412 -24.46 12.33 -1.84
C ASN A 412 -23.13 11.72 -1.37
N LEU A 413 -22.49 10.86 -2.17
CA LEU A 413 -21.17 10.30 -1.91
C LEU A 413 -20.04 11.34 -2.02
N LEU A 414 -20.19 12.32 -2.92
CA LEU A 414 -19.16 13.32 -3.23
C LEU A 414 -19.37 14.66 -2.49
N TRP A 415 -20.61 15.13 -2.35
CA TRP A 415 -20.94 16.40 -1.66
C TRP A 415 -21.51 16.23 -0.24
N GLY A 416 -21.64 15.00 0.26
CA GLY A 416 -21.84 14.70 1.68
C GLY A 416 -23.11 15.24 2.33
N LYS A 417 -24.12 15.66 1.55
CA LYS A 417 -25.37 16.20 2.09
C LYS A 417 -26.28 15.12 2.64
N THR A 418 -26.36 15.06 3.97
CA THR A 418 -27.57 14.59 4.67
C THR A 418 -28.73 15.53 4.35
N TYR A 419 -29.87 14.96 3.99
CA TYR A 419 -31.20 15.58 4.03
C TYR A 419 -32.01 14.89 5.14
#